data_AF-A0A2A3LBY3-F1
#
_entry.id   AF-A0A2A3LBY3-F1
#
_cell.length_a   1.000
_cell.length_b   1.000
_cell.length_c   1.000
_cell.angle_alpha   90.00
_cell.angle_beta   90.00
_cell.angle_gamma   90.00
#
_symmetry.space_group_name_H-M   'P 1'
#
loop_
_entity.id
_entity.type
_entity.pdbx_description
1 polymer ?
#
loop_
_entity_poly.entity_id
_entity_poly.type
_entity_poly.pdbx_seq_one_letter_code
_entity_poly.pdbx_strand_id
1 'polypeptide(L)'
;MEIDFGMALDFVDIDGRAYQLRFRRNDYSSDYGQLIAVVDDRRRPDHGHTIPISRPDVLFQDVDSAINGWQSWAQTSEHTADLDLIRRRITDANLA
;
A
#
# COMPACT_ATOMS: atom_id res chain seq x y z
N MET A 1 -12.49 -7.09 4.11
CA MET A 1 -11.31 -7.76 4.71
C MET A 1 -10.07 -7.13 4.09
N GLU A 2 -8.95 -7.06 4.82
CA GLU A 2 -7.71 -6.43 4.33
C GLU A 2 -6.56 -7.44 4.30
N ILE A 3 -5.74 -7.39 3.25
CA ILE A 3 -4.49 -8.15 3.11
C ILE A 3 -3.34 -7.18 3.33
N ASP A 4 -2.40 -7.53 4.21
CA ASP A 4 -1.20 -6.72 4.49
C ASP A 4 -0.08 -7.07 3.50
N PHE A 5 0.56 -6.06 2.89
CA PHE A 5 1.62 -6.23 1.88
C PHE A 5 3.05 -6.20 2.44
N GLY A 6 3.23 -6.09 3.76
CA GLY A 6 4.55 -5.99 4.37
C GLY A 6 4.67 -6.51 5.79
N MET A 7 3.56 -6.94 6.40
CA MET A 7 3.45 -7.58 7.72
C MET A 7 4.53 -7.10 8.70
N ALA A 8 4.52 -5.78 8.99
CA ALA A 8 5.44 -5.00 9.84
C ALA A 8 6.48 -4.08 9.15
N LEU A 9 6.38 -3.84 7.83
CA LEU A 9 7.16 -2.79 7.17
C LEU A 9 6.41 -1.44 7.12
N ASP A 10 7.14 -0.36 7.40
CA ASP A 10 6.65 1.00 7.27
C ASP A 10 6.89 1.50 5.84
N PHE A 11 5.80 1.78 5.11
CA PHE A 11 5.87 2.52 3.85
C PHE A 11 5.84 4.00 4.17
N VAL A 12 6.89 4.72 3.83
CA VAL A 12 7.13 6.11 4.24
C VAL A 12 6.98 7.04 3.03
N ASP A 13 6.22 8.12 3.18
CA ASP A 13 6.11 9.17 2.15
C ASP A 13 7.22 10.23 2.27
N ILE A 14 7.28 11.16 1.31
CA ILE A 14 8.25 12.26 1.31
C ILE A 14 8.20 13.16 2.57
N ASP A 15 7.07 13.21 3.27
CA ASP A 15 6.89 13.96 4.51
C ASP A 15 7.36 13.16 5.76
N GLY A 16 7.89 11.95 5.55
CA GLY A 16 8.38 11.07 6.60
C GLY A 16 7.27 10.34 7.37
N ARG A 17 6.05 10.32 6.83
CA ARG A 17 4.91 9.68 7.48
C ARG A 17 4.89 8.20 7.17
N ALA A 18 4.80 7.37 8.21
CA ALA A 18 4.73 5.92 8.10
C ALA A 18 3.30 5.41 7.88
N TYR A 19 3.17 4.46 6.97
CA TYR A 19 1.94 3.78 6.60
C TYR A 19 2.13 2.27 6.51
N GLN A 20 1.08 1.54 6.82
CA GLN A 20 0.93 0.16 6.40
C GLN A 20 0.25 0.10 5.04
N LEU A 21 0.83 -0.64 4.11
CA LEU A 21 0.24 -0.89 2.81
C LEU A 21 -0.69 -2.10 2.89
N ARG A 22 -1.95 -1.92 2.51
CA ARG A 22 -2.98 -2.96 2.59
C ARG A 22 -3.84 -3.01 1.33
N PHE A 23 -4.32 -4.19 0.96
CA PHE A 23 -5.36 -4.32 -0.05
C PHE A 23 -6.69 -4.60 0.62
N ARG A 24 -7.62 -3.65 0.49
CA ARG A 24 -8.97 -3.72 1.02
C ARG A 24 -9.88 -4.36 -0.02
N ARG A 25 -10.31 -5.60 0.24
CA ARG A 25 -11.28 -6.31 -0.60
C ARG A 25 -12.68 -5.70 -0.47
N ASN A 26 -13.42 -5.71 -1.57
CA ASN A 26 -14.83 -5.25 -1.61
C ASN A 26 -15.73 -6.09 -0.69
N ASP A 27 -15.49 -7.40 -0.62
CA ASP A 27 -16.14 -8.32 0.30
C ASP A 27 -15.15 -9.40 0.77
N TYR A 28 -15.62 -10.40 1.54
CA TYR A 28 -14.76 -11.43 2.11
C TYR A 28 -14.11 -12.34 1.06
N SER A 29 -14.85 -12.70 0.01
CA SER A 29 -14.47 -13.64 -1.04
C SER A 29 -13.95 -12.99 -2.32
N SER A 30 -14.11 -11.68 -2.45
CA SER A 30 -13.76 -10.96 -3.67
C SER A 30 -12.24 -10.83 -3.83
N ASP A 31 -11.78 -11.12 -5.04
CA ASP A 31 -10.43 -10.79 -5.49
C ASP A 31 -10.33 -9.33 -5.95
N TYR A 32 -11.44 -8.60 -5.99
CA TYR A 32 -11.48 -7.17 -6.31
C TYR A 32 -11.49 -6.31 -5.06
N GLY A 33 -10.86 -5.16 -5.16
CA GLY A 33 -10.72 -4.24 -4.05
C GLY A 33 -9.94 -3.00 -4.41
N GLN A 34 -9.21 -2.50 -3.43
CA GLN A 34 -8.41 -1.29 -3.55
C GLN A 34 -7.14 -1.40 -2.73
N LEU A 35 -6.00 -1.05 -3.33
CA LEU A 35 -4.76 -0.81 -2.59
C LEU A 35 -4.88 0.51 -1.83
N ILE A 36 -4.61 0.46 -0.52
CA ILE A 36 -4.68 1.60 0.39
C ILE A 36 -3.42 1.67 1.24
N ALA A 37 -3.09 2.88 1.70
CA ALA A 37 -2.11 3.13 2.75
C ALA A 37 -2.85 3.56 4.02
N VAL A 38 -2.54 2.91 5.14
CA VAL A 38 -3.15 3.16 6.45
C VAL A 38 -2.10 3.76 7.37
N VAL A 39 -2.42 4.86 8.03
CA VAL A 39 -1.48 5.58 8.90
C VAL A 39 -1.21 4.73 10.15
N ASP A 40 0.04 4.31 10.36
CA ASP A 40 0.39 3.37 11.44
C ASP A 40 1.08 4.00 12.65
N ASP A 41 1.22 5.33 12.67
CA ASP A 41 1.75 6.01 13.85
C ASP A 41 0.64 6.26 14.89
N ARG A 42 0.64 5.44 15.95
CA ARG A 42 -0.32 5.53 17.08
C ARG A 42 -0.27 6.84 17.86
N ARG A 43 0.79 7.65 17.70
CA ARG A 43 0.91 8.95 18.38
C ARG A 43 0.19 10.06 17.62
N ARG A 44 -0.21 9.82 16.37
CA ARG A 44 -0.88 10.81 15.54
C ARG A 44 -2.40 10.80 15.77
N PRO A 45 -3.05 11.97 15.69
CA PRO A 45 -4.51 12.05 15.80
C PRO A 45 -5.23 11.40 14.60
N ASP A 46 -4.53 11.21 13.48
CA ASP A 46 -5.05 10.59 12.26
C ASP A 46 -4.59 9.13 12.08
N HIS A 47 -4.16 8.48 13.17
CA HIS A 47 -3.89 7.04 13.16
C HIS A 47 -5.09 6.24 12.66
N GLY A 48 -4.84 5.27 11.76
CA GLY A 48 -5.88 4.48 11.11
C GLY A 48 -6.59 5.18 9.95
N HIS A 49 -6.29 6.46 9.66
CA HIS A 49 -6.78 7.11 8.45
C HIS A 49 -6.22 6.40 7.21
N THR A 50 -7.05 6.28 6.17
CA THR A 50 -6.72 5.51 4.98
C THR A 50 -6.66 6.39 3.75
N ILE A 51 -5.59 6.27 2.98
CA ILE A 51 -5.38 6.99 1.72
C ILE A 51 -5.45 5.97 0.58
N PRO A 52 -6.23 6.22 -0.48
CA PRO A 52 -6.26 5.36 -1.65
C PRO A 52 -4.91 5.42 -2.40
N ILE A 53 -4.40 4.26 -2.80
CA ILE A 53 -3.20 4.14 -3.64
C ILE A 53 -3.58 3.70 -5.06
N SER A 54 -4.58 2.82 -5.19
CA SER A 54 -5.20 2.46 -6.47
C SER A 54 -6.62 3.03 -6.57
N ARG A 55 -7.22 3.00 -7.76
CA ARG A 55 -8.67 3.12 -7.96
C ARG A 55 -9.42 1.94 -7.31
N PRO A 56 -10.72 2.09 -7.01
CA PRO A 56 -11.55 0.98 -6.56
C PRO A 56 -11.73 -0.08 -7.65
N ASP A 57 -12.20 -1.26 -7.24
CA ASP A 57 -12.55 -2.38 -8.12
C ASP A 57 -11.40 -2.89 -9.00
N VAL A 58 -10.17 -2.84 -8.48
CA VAL A 58 -8.99 -3.46 -9.14
C VAL A 58 -8.81 -4.90 -8.67
N LEU A 59 -8.33 -5.76 -9.55
CA LEU A 59 -8.01 -7.14 -9.22
C LEU A 59 -6.75 -7.18 -8.34
N PHE A 60 -6.79 -7.96 -7.25
CA PHE A 60 -5.67 -8.14 -6.33
C PHE A 60 -4.38 -8.57 -7.06
N GLN A 61 -4.50 -9.49 -8.01
CA GLN A 61 -3.37 -10.00 -8.79
C GLN A 61 -2.71 -8.91 -9.64
N ASP A 62 -3.47 -7.94 -10.15
CA ASP A 62 -2.90 -6.84 -10.94
C ASP A 62 -2.07 -5.92 -10.04
N VAL A 63 -2.57 -5.65 -8.82
CA VAL A 63 -1.83 -4.89 -7.81
C VAL A 63 -0.57 -5.62 -7.39
N ASP A 64 -0.67 -6.90 -7.02
CA ASP A 64 0.46 -7.73 -6.60
C ASP A 64 1.55 -7.78 -7.69
N SER A 65 1.13 -7.96 -8.95
CA SER A 65 2.04 -7.94 -10.10
C SER A 65 2.70 -6.58 -10.31
N ALA A 66 1.97 -5.48 -10.14
CA ALA A 66 2.48 -4.12 -10.36
C ALA A 66 3.58 -3.74 -9.35
N ILE A 67 3.50 -4.25 -8.11
CA ILE A 67 4.46 -3.96 -7.04
C ILE A 67 5.36 -5.15 -6.72
N ASN A 68 5.38 -6.18 -7.57
CA ASN A 68 6.21 -7.35 -7.36
C ASN A 68 7.69 -6.98 -7.22
N GLY A 69 8.36 -7.63 -6.26
CA GLY A 69 9.78 -7.41 -5.97
C GLY A 69 10.11 -6.03 -5.40
N TRP A 70 9.13 -5.32 -4.83
CA TRP A 70 9.33 -4.00 -4.22
C TRP A 70 10.45 -3.97 -3.18
N GLN A 71 10.76 -5.09 -2.53
CA GLN A 71 11.88 -5.21 -1.59
C GLN A 71 13.24 -4.86 -2.25
N SER A 72 13.36 -5.01 -3.57
CA SER A 72 14.60 -4.71 -4.30
C SER A 72 14.73 -3.27 -4.79
N TRP A 73 13.61 -2.53 -4.90
CA TRP A 73 13.58 -1.21 -5.55
C TRP A 73 12.87 -0.11 -4.77
N ALA A 74 12.03 -0.44 -3.80
CA ALA A 74 11.37 0.51 -2.90
C ALA A 74 11.89 0.42 -1.47
N GLN A 75 12.47 -0.71 -1.05
CA GLN A 75 12.98 -0.84 0.32
C GLN A 75 14.19 0.08 0.53
N THR A 76 14.10 0.91 1.58
CA THR A 76 15.12 1.92 1.92
C THR A 76 15.93 1.52 3.17
N SER A 77 15.39 0.66 4.02
CA SER A 77 16.08 0.05 5.18
C SER A 77 15.47 -1.32 5.51
N GLU A 78 15.98 -2.00 6.53
CA GLU A 78 15.41 -3.28 7.01
C GLU A 78 13.92 -3.19 7.37
N HIS A 79 13.42 -1.99 7.73
CA HIS A 79 12.06 -1.80 8.23
C HIS A 79 11.24 -0.76 7.45
N THR A 80 11.83 -0.13 6.42
CA THR A 80 11.16 0.95 5.68
C THR A 80 11.19 0.75 4.17
N ALA A 81 10.13 1.21 3.51
CA ALA A 81 10.00 1.27 2.06
C ALA A 81 9.48 2.63 1.61
N ASP A 82 9.83 3.07 0.41
CA ASP A 82 9.37 4.33 -0.18
C ASP A 82 7.95 4.16 -0.75
N LEU A 83 6.98 4.86 -0.14
CA LEU A 83 5.57 4.80 -0.55
C LEU A 83 5.33 5.49 -1.90
N ASP A 84 6.10 6.52 -2.23
CA ASP A 84 5.92 7.27 -3.47
C ASP A 84 6.39 6.46 -4.68
N LEU A 85 7.41 5.60 -4.51
CA LEU A 85 7.77 4.60 -5.53
C LEU A 85 6.68 3.56 -5.75
N ILE A 86 5.99 3.11 -4.69
CA ILE A 86 4.81 2.22 -4.82
C ILE A 86 3.70 2.92 -5.61
N ARG A 87 3.34 4.15 -5.24
CA ARG A 87 2.31 4.95 -5.93
C ARG A 87 2.62 5.12 -7.41
N ARG A 88 3.88 5.37 -7.74
CA ARG A 88 4.34 5.50 -9.12
C ARG A 88 4.12 4.21 -9.91
N ARG A 89 4.48 3.05 -9.36
CA ARG A 89 4.25 1.75 -10.02
C ARG A 89 2.77 1.46 -10.28
N ILE A 90 1.91 1.80 -9.32
CA ILE A 90 0.46 1.63 -9.46
C ILE A 90 -0.09 2.56 -10.57
N THR A 91 0.42 3.78 -10.65
CA THR A 91 0.08 4.72 -11.73
C THR A 91 0.55 4.21 -13.09
N ASP A 92 1.80 3.75 -13.19
CA ASP A 92 2.40 3.22 -14.42
C ASP A 92 1.68 1.93 -14.90
N ALA A 93 1.10 1.16 -13.97
CA ALA A 93 0.27 -0.01 -14.26
C ALA A 93 -1.19 0.36 -14.64
N ASN A 94 -1.53 1.65 -14.69
CA ASN A 94 -2.89 2.15 -14.96
C ASN A 94 -3.93 1.64 -13.95
N LEU A 95 -3.52 1.54 -12.67
CA LEU A 95 -4.35 1.10 -11.55
C LEU A 95 -4.69 2.25 -10.58
N ALA A 96 -4.20 3.47 -10.82
CA ALA A 96 -4.52 4.66 -10.02
C ALA A 96 -5.93 5.20 -10.28
#